data_AF-A0A7Y4VKW8-F1
#
_entry.id   AF-A0A7Y4VKW8-F1
#
_cell.length_a   1.000
_cell.length_b   1.000
_cell.length_c   1.000
_cell.angle_alpha   90.00
_cell.angle_beta   90.00
_cell.angle_gamma   90.00
#
_symmetry.space_group_name_H-M   'P 1'
#
loop_
_entity.id
_entity.type
_entity.pdbx_description
1 polymer ?
#
loop_
_entity_poly.entity_id
_entity_poly.type
_entity_poly.pdbx_seq_one_letter_code
_entity_poly.pdbx_strand_id
1 'polypeptide(L)'
;MSGNPIDIAHQNILLGKCPQCKKGDVFDKGIIYGCTNYPGCKFSISKEIAKTKISQTHIRQLISDGLTHEKIAFTKEAEDGEKKEFLCHLSLVKDEAGIYKATFNFDVPLGNCPMCKTGKIYELEKCYKCRNKQCGAYCFKSYMGTPLKPAHVNKLLNIPNKITFQIKTKSGSTRKVLVFLKDVFKK
;
A
#
# COMPACT_ATOMS: atom_id res chain seq x y z
N MET A 1 31.23 -26.95 -26.08
CA MET A 1 31.15 -25.73 -25.25
C MET A 1 30.20 -24.77 -25.95
N SER A 2 28.92 -24.75 -25.57
CA SER A 2 27.93 -23.82 -26.13
C SER A 2 27.25 -23.10 -24.98
N GLY A 3 27.84 -21.98 -24.57
CA GLY A 3 27.20 -21.04 -23.67
C GLY A 3 26.05 -20.36 -24.41
N ASN A 4 24.85 -20.44 -23.86
CA ASN A 4 23.70 -19.69 -24.34
C ASN A 4 23.78 -18.26 -23.78
N PRO A 5 23.76 -17.20 -24.61
CA PRO A 5 23.70 -15.84 -24.12
C PRO A 5 22.31 -15.57 -23.52
N ILE A 6 22.26 -15.29 -22.22
CA ILE A 6 21.05 -14.77 -21.58
C ILE A 6 20.98 -13.28 -21.93
N ASP A 7 20.33 -12.96 -23.05
CA ASP A 7 19.88 -11.60 -23.35
C ASP A 7 18.76 -11.22 -22.36
N ILE A 8 19.15 -10.69 -21.20
CA ILE A 8 18.21 -9.98 -20.33
C ILE A 8 17.88 -8.67 -21.04
N ALA A 9 16.80 -8.68 -21.81
CA ALA A 9 16.18 -7.45 -22.29
C ALA A 9 15.92 -6.54 -21.09
N HIS A 10 16.76 -5.51 -20.92
CA HIS A 10 16.53 -4.43 -19.98
C HIS A 10 15.24 -3.74 -20.41
N GLN A 11 14.12 -4.15 -19.79
CA GLN A 11 12.82 -3.64 -20.13
C GLN A 11 12.76 -2.16 -19.74
N ASN A 12 12.84 -1.28 -20.75
CA ASN A 12 12.67 0.16 -20.62
C ASN A 12 11.17 0.46 -20.42
N ILE A 13 10.63 0.11 -19.25
CA ILE A 13 9.21 0.27 -18.93
C ILE A 13 8.97 1.65 -18.35
N LEU A 14 8.10 2.42 -19.01
CA LEU A 14 7.59 3.68 -18.51
C LEU A 14 6.66 3.46 -17.30
N LEU A 15 6.92 4.18 -16.22
CA LEU A 15 6.17 4.13 -14.97
C LEU A 15 5.39 5.42 -14.67
N GLY A 16 5.70 6.52 -15.35
CA GLY A 16 4.95 7.78 -15.25
C GLY A 16 5.84 9.02 -15.23
N LYS A 17 5.21 10.19 -15.14
CA LYS A 17 5.92 11.48 -15.06
C LYS A 17 6.67 11.60 -13.75
N CYS A 18 7.91 12.10 -13.79
CA CYS A 18 8.75 12.24 -12.61
C CYS A 18 8.13 13.19 -11.59
N PRO A 19 7.86 12.74 -10.34
CA PRO A 19 7.20 13.58 -9.35
C PRO A 19 8.10 14.70 -8.83
N GLN A 20 9.43 14.57 -8.97
CA GLN A 20 10.42 15.56 -8.56
C GLN A 20 10.50 16.75 -9.52
N CYS A 21 10.77 16.51 -10.80
CA CYS A 21 11.02 17.58 -11.76
C CYS A 21 9.83 17.90 -12.67
N LYS A 22 8.83 17.03 -12.75
CA LYS A 22 7.63 17.12 -13.62
C LYS A 22 7.90 17.20 -15.13
N LYS A 23 9.17 17.30 -15.56
CA LYS A 23 9.60 17.37 -16.96
C LYS A 23 9.95 15.99 -17.53
N GLY A 24 10.75 15.23 -16.78
CA GLY A 24 11.19 13.89 -17.19
C GLY A 24 10.16 12.81 -16.86
N ASP A 25 10.46 11.60 -17.32
CA ASP A 25 9.70 10.37 -17.08
C ASP A 25 10.50 9.44 -16.16
N VAL A 26 9.82 8.52 -15.48
CA VAL A 26 10.45 7.49 -14.64
C VAL A 26 10.37 6.16 -15.36
N PHE A 27 11.51 5.50 -15.52
CA PHE A 27 11.63 4.19 -16.14
C PHE A 27 12.24 3.18 -15.18
N ASP A 28 11.94 1.90 -15.39
CA ASP A 28 12.70 0.77 -14.83
C ASP A 28 14.06 0.69 -15.52
N LYS A 29 15.14 0.95 -14.77
CA LYS A 29 16.53 0.94 -15.24
C LYS A 29 17.31 -0.26 -14.70
N GLY A 30 16.63 -1.39 -14.47
CA GLY A 30 17.25 -2.62 -13.99
C GLY A 30 17.36 -2.68 -12.47
N ILE A 31 18.25 -1.88 -11.88
CA ILE A 31 18.50 -1.83 -10.42
C ILE A 31 17.70 -0.73 -9.70
N ILE A 32 17.28 0.29 -10.43
CA ILE A 32 16.56 1.45 -9.91
C ILE A 32 15.40 1.81 -10.83
N TYR A 33 14.41 2.49 -10.26
CA TYR A 33 13.43 3.27 -10.99
C TYR A 33 13.90 4.72 -11.02
N GLY A 34 14.25 5.26 -12.18
CA GLY A 34 14.98 6.52 -12.27
C GLY A 34 14.42 7.51 -13.28
N CYS A 35 14.57 8.81 -12.99
CA CYS A 35 14.21 9.87 -13.92
C CYS A 35 15.05 9.82 -15.21
N THR A 36 14.45 10.12 -16.35
CA THR A 36 15.14 10.27 -17.65
C THR A 36 16.02 11.53 -17.70
N ASN A 37 15.70 12.56 -16.90
CA ASN A 37 16.44 13.82 -16.87
C ASN A 37 17.66 13.80 -15.93
N TYR A 38 18.19 12.63 -15.58
CA TYR A 38 19.46 12.52 -14.84
C TYR A 38 20.63 12.97 -15.74
N PRO A 39 21.63 13.72 -15.24
CA PRO A 39 21.88 14.10 -13.83
C PRO A 39 21.13 15.33 -13.32
N GLY A 40 20.41 16.06 -14.18
CA GLY A 40 19.64 17.26 -13.80
C GLY A 40 18.48 16.99 -12.83
N CYS A 41 17.97 15.76 -12.76
CA CYS A 41 17.03 15.30 -11.75
C CYS A 41 17.51 14.00 -11.10
N LYS A 42 17.79 14.05 -9.79
CA LYS A 42 18.31 12.93 -9.00
C LYS A 42 17.22 12.01 -8.41
N PHE A 43 15.99 12.10 -8.91
CA PHE A 43 14.91 11.22 -8.45
C PHE A 43 15.19 9.78 -8.87
N SER A 44 15.32 8.91 -7.88
CA SER A 44 15.40 7.47 -8.05
C SER A 44 14.83 6.73 -6.85
N ILE A 45 14.30 5.53 -7.09
CA ILE A 45 13.87 4.58 -6.07
C ILE A 45 14.57 3.25 -6.35
N SER A 46 15.19 2.64 -5.34
CA SER A 46 15.80 1.31 -5.48
C SER A 46 14.74 0.27 -5.82
N LYS A 47 15.07 -0.70 -6.67
CA LYS A 47 14.19 -1.83 -6.98
C LYS A 47 14.07 -2.79 -5.80
N GLU A 48 14.99 -2.72 -4.86
CA GLU A 48 14.98 -3.47 -3.62
C GLU A 48 15.11 -2.53 -2.41
N ILE A 49 14.20 -2.67 -1.45
CA ILE A 49 14.20 -1.93 -0.19
C ILE A 49 14.06 -2.94 0.93
N ALA A 50 14.98 -2.94 1.90
CA ALA A 50 15.00 -3.88 3.02
C ALA A 50 14.80 -5.35 2.58
N LYS A 51 15.60 -5.79 1.59
CA LYS A 51 15.59 -7.14 1.00
C LYS A 51 14.28 -7.52 0.28
N THR A 52 13.37 -6.57 0.08
CA THR A 52 12.11 -6.76 -0.64
C THR A 52 12.16 -6.07 -2.00
N LYS A 53 11.86 -6.82 -3.07
CA LYS A 53 11.68 -6.27 -4.42
C LYS A 53 10.39 -5.45 -4.48
N ILE A 54 10.49 -4.22 -4.95
CA ILE A 54 9.34 -3.33 -5.15
C ILE A 54 8.80 -3.52 -6.56
N SER A 55 7.50 -3.80 -6.67
CA SER A 55 6.86 -4.00 -7.96
C SER A 55 6.68 -2.68 -8.71
N GLN A 56 6.63 -2.75 -10.04
CA GLN A 56 6.32 -1.60 -10.88
C GLN A 56 4.95 -0.98 -10.54
N THR A 57 3.97 -1.78 -10.11
CA THR A 57 2.67 -1.29 -9.64
C THR A 57 2.81 -0.39 -8.42
N HIS A 58 3.60 -0.79 -7.41
CA HIS A 58 3.87 0.04 -6.24
C HIS A 58 4.60 1.34 -6.61
N ILE A 59 5.52 1.29 -7.58
CA ILE A 59 6.21 2.49 -8.06
C ILE A 59 5.24 3.44 -8.78
N ARG A 60 4.34 2.92 -9.62
CA ARG A 60 3.29 3.73 -10.26
C ARG A 60 2.43 4.43 -9.21
N GLN A 61 2.03 3.73 -8.14
CA GLN A 61 1.28 4.30 -7.02
C GLN A 61 2.09 5.38 -6.28
N LEU A 62 3.36 5.14 -5.99
CA LEU A 62 4.23 6.15 -5.38
C LEU A 62 4.37 7.40 -6.24
N ILE A 63 4.56 7.24 -7.56
CA ILE A 63 4.71 8.37 -8.49
C ILE A 63 3.43 9.20 -8.59
N SER A 64 2.27 8.54 -8.69
CA SER A 64 0.98 9.19 -8.89
C SER A 64 0.40 9.76 -7.60
N ASP A 65 0.37 8.94 -6.54
CA ASP A 65 -0.38 9.23 -5.32
C ASP A 65 0.54 9.52 -4.12
N GLY A 66 1.85 9.34 -4.27
CA GLY A 66 2.82 9.51 -3.18
C GLY A 66 2.75 8.41 -2.12
N LEU A 67 1.97 7.35 -2.33
CA LEU A 67 1.68 6.32 -1.34
C LEU A 67 1.32 4.99 -2.02
N THR A 68 1.81 3.87 -1.50
CA THR A 68 1.34 2.53 -1.94
C THR A 68 -0.04 2.22 -1.37
N HIS A 69 -0.93 1.60 -2.15
CA HIS A 69 -2.31 1.36 -1.71
C HIS A 69 -2.45 0.15 -0.78
N GLU A 70 -1.53 -0.80 -0.89
CA GLU A 70 -1.46 -1.98 -0.05
C GLU A 70 -0.17 -1.97 0.77
N LYS A 71 -0.19 -2.72 1.88
CA LYS A 71 1.02 -2.97 2.67
C LYS A 71 1.93 -3.95 1.95
N ILE A 72 3.22 -3.70 2.06
CA ILE A 72 4.29 -4.54 1.54
C ILE A 72 4.99 -5.19 2.73
N ALA A 73 5.33 -6.47 2.59
CA ALA A 73 6.15 -7.19 3.56
C ALA A 73 7.62 -6.85 3.38
N PHE A 74 8.25 -6.41 4.46
CA PHE A 74 9.68 -6.11 4.52
C PHE A 74 10.33 -6.95 5.61
N THR A 75 11.61 -7.24 5.43
CA THR A 75 12.40 -7.96 6.42
C THR A 75 13.44 -7.02 7.03
N LYS A 76 13.43 -6.90 8.36
CA LYS A 76 14.54 -6.32 9.11
C LYS A 76 15.37 -7.43 9.75
N GLU A 77 16.67 -7.22 9.82
CA GLU A 77 17.59 -8.07 10.56
C GLU A 77 17.87 -7.39 11.90
N ALA A 78 17.66 -8.11 12.99
CA ALA A 78 18.02 -7.66 14.33
C ALA A 78 19.51 -7.89 14.61
N GLU A 79 20.03 -7.30 15.69
CA GLU A 79 21.45 -7.37 16.07
C GLU A 79 21.92 -8.82 16.32
N ASP A 80 21.03 -9.69 16.76
CA ASP A 80 21.25 -11.14 16.97
C ASP A 80 21.17 -11.97 15.68
N GLY A 81 20.99 -11.33 14.53
CA GLY A 81 20.80 -12.00 13.23
C GLY A 81 19.38 -12.51 12.99
N GLU A 82 18.46 -12.34 13.95
CA GLU A 82 17.06 -12.75 13.78
C GLU A 82 16.38 -11.88 12.71
N LYS A 83 15.71 -12.52 11.76
CA LYS A 83 14.95 -11.85 10.71
C LYS A 83 13.50 -11.67 11.14
N LYS A 84 13.07 -10.41 11.27
CA LYS A 84 11.70 -10.04 11.62
C LYS A 84 11.00 -9.40 10.42
N GLU A 85 9.81 -9.91 10.10
CA GLU A 85 8.96 -9.33 9.07
C GLU A 85 8.08 -8.21 9.64
N PHE A 86 7.81 -7.20 8.82
CA PHE A 86 6.82 -6.18 9.11
C PHE A 86 6.08 -5.75 7.85
N LEU A 87 4.83 -5.33 8.02
CA LEU A 87 3.97 -4.86 6.95
C LEU A 87 3.79 -3.35 7.06
N CYS A 88 4.12 -2.61 6.00
CA CYS A 88 3.87 -1.17 5.95
C CYS A 88 3.62 -0.68 4.52
N HIS A 89 3.11 0.54 4.41
CA HIS A 89 3.06 1.24 3.13
C HIS A 89 4.41 1.92 2.86
N LEU A 90 4.68 2.25 1.61
CA LEU A 90 5.72 3.23 1.28
C LEU A 90 5.07 4.57 0.96
N SER A 91 5.71 5.66 1.39
CA SER A 91 5.34 7.03 1.02
C SER A 91 6.51 7.75 0.34
N LEU A 92 6.19 8.69 -0.55
CA LEU A 92 7.19 9.63 -1.07
C LEU A 92 7.29 10.85 -0.16
N VAL A 93 8.46 11.02 0.45
CA VAL A 93 8.78 12.15 1.33
C VAL A 93 10.05 12.82 0.81
N LYS A 94 10.13 14.15 0.87
CA LYS A 94 11.36 14.85 0.51
C LYS A 94 12.40 14.68 1.61
N ASP A 95 13.62 14.34 1.23
CA ASP A 95 14.78 14.42 2.11
C ASP A 95 15.20 15.87 2.35
N GLU A 96 16.26 16.07 3.13
CA GLU A 96 16.83 17.39 3.45
C GLU A 96 17.29 18.17 2.21
N ALA A 97 17.69 17.46 1.15
CA ALA A 97 18.05 18.05 -0.14
C ALA A 97 16.83 18.35 -1.03
N GLY A 98 15.61 18.14 -0.53
CA GLY A 98 14.36 18.36 -1.25
C GLY A 98 14.06 17.30 -2.31
N ILE A 99 14.76 16.16 -2.31
CA ILE A 99 14.59 15.06 -3.25
C ILE A 99 13.61 14.05 -2.68
N TYR A 100 12.58 13.67 -3.44
CA TYR A 100 11.66 12.60 -3.02
C TYR A 100 12.38 11.25 -2.86
N LYS A 101 12.14 10.61 -1.72
CA LYS A 101 12.58 9.25 -1.35
C LYS A 101 11.38 8.41 -0.92
N ALA A 102 11.44 7.11 -1.16
CA ALA A 102 10.48 6.17 -0.61
C ALA A 102 10.82 5.88 0.86
N THR A 103 9.86 6.07 1.77
CA THR A 103 10.02 5.86 3.21
C THR A 103 8.92 4.94 3.76
N PHE A 104 9.20 4.21 4.84
CA PHE A 104 8.21 3.36 5.48
C PHE A 104 7.13 4.20 6.18
N ASN A 105 5.87 3.89 5.93
CA ASN A 105 4.72 4.53 6.55
C ASN A 105 3.78 3.49 7.16
N PHE A 106 3.69 3.51 8.49
CA PHE A 106 2.84 2.62 9.29
C PHE A 106 1.49 3.25 9.63
N ASP A 107 1.32 4.54 9.35
CA ASP A 107 0.22 5.35 9.88
C ASP A 107 -0.73 5.87 8.79
N VAL A 108 -1.19 4.96 7.94
CA VAL A 108 -2.09 5.27 6.83
C VAL A 108 -3.55 5.05 7.26
N PRO A 109 -4.41 6.08 7.26
CA PRO A 109 -5.83 5.91 7.55
C PRO A 109 -6.56 5.25 6.37
N LEU A 110 -7.52 4.38 6.68
CA LEU A 110 -8.38 3.73 5.68
C LEU A 110 -9.49 4.64 5.15
N GLY A 111 -9.84 5.70 5.89
CA GLY A 111 -10.89 6.63 5.51
C GLY A 111 -11.39 7.45 6.68
N ASN A 112 -12.33 8.35 6.40
CA ASN A 112 -13.03 9.12 7.42
C ASN A 112 -13.85 8.19 8.31
N CYS A 113 -13.87 8.47 9.61
CA CYS A 113 -14.70 7.74 10.56
C CYS A 113 -16.17 7.91 10.17
N PRO A 114 -16.92 6.81 10.01
CA PRO A 114 -18.30 6.90 9.59
C PRO A 114 -19.22 7.43 10.70
N MET A 115 -18.78 7.40 11.95
CA MET A 115 -19.56 7.84 13.12
C MET A 115 -19.31 9.29 13.48
N CYS A 116 -18.06 9.70 13.76
CA CYS A 116 -17.77 11.07 14.19
C CYS A 116 -17.46 12.02 13.03
N LYS A 117 -17.21 11.51 11.81
CA LYS A 117 -16.83 12.26 10.60
C LYS A 117 -15.52 13.05 10.66
N THR A 118 -15.07 13.43 11.85
CA THR A 118 -13.84 14.18 12.12
C THR A 118 -12.63 13.27 12.32
N GLY A 119 -12.84 12.07 12.87
CA GLY A 119 -11.79 11.07 13.08
C GLY A 119 -11.46 10.29 11.81
N LYS A 120 -10.38 9.51 11.86
CA LYS A 120 -9.95 8.59 10.82
C LYS A 120 -9.92 7.15 11.35
N ILE A 121 -10.26 6.19 10.49
CA ILE A 121 -10.19 4.75 10.81
C ILE A 121 -8.81 4.21 10.46
N TYR A 122 -8.20 3.47 11.38
CA TYR A 122 -6.92 2.80 11.21
C TYR A 122 -7.06 1.30 11.42
N GLU A 123 -6.16 0.54 10.78
CA GLU A 123 -6.01 -0.88 11.05
C GLU A 123 -5.17 -1.11 12.31
N LEU A 124 -5.72 -1.90 13.24
CA LEU A 124 -5.02 -2.44 14.40
C LEU A 124 -4.91 -3.96 14.26
N GLU A 125 -4.27 -4.66 15.19
CA GLU A 125 -4.07 -6.11 15.11
C GLU A 125 -5.40 -6.87 14.94
N LYS A 126 -6.41 -6.56 15.78
CA LYS A 126 -7.67 -7.31 15.87
C LYS A 126 -8.88 -6.63 15.23
N CYS A 127 -8.80 -5.34 14.93
CA CYS A 127 -9.93 -4.54 14.46
C CYS A 127 -9.49 -3.34 13.62
N TYR A 128 -10.46 -2.66 13.05
CA TYR A 128 -10.30 -1.31 12.52
C TYR A 128 -10.98 -0.34 13.48
N LYS A 129 -10.31 0.73 13.86
CA LYS A 129 -10.80 1.64 14.90
C LYS A 129 -10.55 3.09 14.57
N CYS A 130 -11.48 3.96 14.99
CA CYS A 130 -11.29 5.39 14.98
C CYS A 130 -10.20 5.81 15.98
N ARG A 131 -9.27 6.66 15.57
CA ARG A 131 -8.24 7.19 16.49
C ARG A 131 -8.71 8.40 17.31
N ASN A 132 -9.83 9.02 16.96
CA ASN A 132 -10.39 10.10 17.79
C ASN A 132 -10.77 9.53 19.17
N LYS A 133 -10.12 10.03 20.23
CA LYS A 133 -10.29 9.54 21.61
C LYS A 133 -11.73 9.64 22.12
N GLN A 134 -12.52 10.57 21.58
CA GLN A 134 -13.93 10.76 21.94
C GLN A 134 -14.88 9.88 21.10
N CYS A 135 -14.36 9.00 20.23
CA CYS A 135 -15.14 8.17 19.32
C CYS A 135 -14.81 6.68 19.50
N GLY A 136 -15.80 5.89 19.90
CA GLY A 136 -15.69 4.43 20.06
C GLY A 136 -15.70 3.62 18.76
N ALA A 137 -15.90 4.26 17.60
CA ALA A 137 -16.19 3.56 16.35
C ALA A 137 -15.14 2.51 15.98
N TYR A 138 -15.59 1.27 15.76
CA TYR A 138 -14.72 0.16 15.35
C TYR A 138 -15.46 -0.88 14.50
N CYS A 139 -14.72 -1.74 13.82
CA CYS A 139 -15.23 -2.98 13.24
C CYS A 139 -14.19 -4.11 13.31
N PHE A 140 -14.65 -5.35 13.34
CA PHE A 140 -13.76 -6.52 13.38
C PHE A 140 -13.10 -6.78 12.02
N LYS A 141 -11.96 -7.47 12.03
CA LYS A 141 -11.31 -7.98 10.82
C LYS A 141 -12.01 -9.18 10.17
N SER A 142 -13.24 -9.48 10.59
CA SER A 142 -14.08 -10.50 9.99
C SER A 142 -15.54 -10.05 9.98
N TYR A 143 -16.26 -10.50 8.96
CA TYR A 143 -17.70 -10.31 8.83
C TYR A 143 -18.31 -11.63 8.37
N MET A 144 -19.25 -12.18 9.14
CA MET A 144 -19.88 -13.49 8.89
C MET A 144 -18.87 -14.62 8.62
N GLY A 145 -17.81 -14.69 9.43
CA GLY A 145 -16.74 -15.71 9.30
C GLY A 145 -15.78 -15.50 8.13
N THR A 146 -15.95 -14.44 7.33
CA THR A 146 -15.09 -14.13 6.20
C THR A 146 -14.13 -12.98 6.54
N PRO A 147 -12.82 -13.07 6.21
CA PRO A 147 -11.84 -12.02 6.52
C PRO A 147 -12.14 -10.69 5.83
N LEU A 148 -12.28 -9.64 6.63
CA LEU A 148 -12.48 -8.27 6.18
C LEU A 148 -11.12 -7.57 6.09
N LYS A 149 -10.51 -7.57 4.90
CA LYS A 149 -9.25 -6.88 4.57
C LYS A 149 -9.34 -5.34 4.58
N PRO A 150 -8.22 -4.63 4.71
CA PRO A 150 -8.20 -3.15 4.71
C PRO A 150 -8.86 -2.54 3.46
N ALA A 151 -8.63 -3.10 2.27
CA ALA A 151 -9.26 -2.64 1.04
C ALA A 151 -10.80 -2.71 1.07
N HIS A 152 -11.38 -3.71 1.75
CA HIS A 152 -12.83 -3.79 1.92
C HIS A 152 -13.35 -2.67 2.83
N VAL A 153 -12.63 -2.39 3.91
CA VAL A 153 -12.99 -1.32 4.86
C VAL A 153 -12.82 0.05 4.21
N ASN A 154 -11.73 0.29 3.49
CA ASN A 154 -11.55 1.52 2.71
C ASN A 154 -12.72 1.72 1.74
N LYS A 155 -13.12 0.70 0.98
CA LYS A 155 -14.29 0.76 0.08
C LYS A 155 -15.62 0.95 0.82
N LEU A 156 -15.76 0.44 2.04
CA LEU A 156 -16.96 0.68 2.87
C LEU A 156 -17.01 2.10 3.40
N LEU A 157 -15.87 2.71 3.73
CA LEU A 157 -15.79 4.07 4.25
C LEU A 157 -15.95 5.12 3.15
N ASN A 158 -15.60 4.76 1.92
CA ASN A 158 -15.76 5.59 0.74
C ASN A 158 -17.09 5.27 0.05
N ILE A 159 -17.76 6.29 -0.49
CA ILE A 159 -19.11 6.17 -1.09
C ILE A 159 -19.08 5.07 -2.17
N PRO A 160 -20.05 4.13 -2.19
CA PRO A 160 -21.42 4.24 -1.68
C PRO A 160 -21.73 3.62 -0.29
N ASN A 161 -20.78 3.56 0.66
CA ASN A 161 -21.03 2.99 2.01
C ASN A 161 -21.51 1.53 2.01
N LYS A 162 -21.22 0.81 0.93
CA LYS A 162 -21.59 -0.59 0.73
C LYS A 162 -20.59 -1.28 -0.17
N ILE A 163 -20.39 -2.57 0.05
CA ILE A 163 -19.55 -3.42 -0.81
C ILE A 163 -20.26 -4.74 -1.10
N THR A 164 -19.97 -5.32 -2.26
CA THR A 164 -20.32 -6.71 -2.53
C THR A 164 -19.26 -7.62 -1.95
N PHE A 165 -19.67 -8.61 -1.18
CA PHE A 165 -18.79 -9.50 -0.45
C PHE A 165 -19.15 -10.96 -0.71
N GLN A 166 -18.16 -11.81 -0.92
CA GLN A 166 -18.36 -13.26 -1.06
C GLN A 166 -18.21 -13.91 0.30
N ILE A 167 -19.29 -14.49 0.82
CA ILE A 167 -19.28 -15.21 2.10
C ILE A 167 -19.43 -16.71 1.87
N LYS A 168 -18.73 -17.49 2.67
CA LYS A 168 -18.89 -18.95 2.74
C LYS A 168 -20.04 -19.28 3.68
N THR A 169 -20.95 -20.14 3.22
CA THR A 169 -22.06 -20.66 4.02
C THR A 169 -21.61 -21.87 4.84
N LYS A 170 -22.43 -22.30 5.81
CA LYS A 170 -22.17 -23.50 6.62
C LYS A 170 -22.07 -24.78 5.77
N SER A 171 -22.74 -24.83 4.62
CA SER A 171 -22.68 -25.94 3.67
C SER A 171 -21.48 -25.87 2.71
N GLY A 172 -20.58 -24.90 2.87
CA GLY A 172 -19.40 -24.71 2.02
C GLY A 172 -19.64 -23.91 0.73
N SER A 173 -20.90 -23.71 0.31
CA SER A 173 -21.23 -22.89 -0.86
C SER A 173 -20.89 -21.42 -0.62
N THR A 174 -20.45 -20.71 -1.67
CA THR A 174 -20.21 -19.26 -1.61
C THR A 174 -21.41 -18.50 -2.14
N ARG A 175 -21.75 -17.36 -1.51
CA ARG A 175 -22.76 -16.43 -2.03
C ARG A 175 -22.26 -14.99 -1.97
N LYS A 176 -22.65 -14.20 -2.96
CA LYS A 176 -22.45 -12.75 -2.94
C LYS A 176 -23.54 -12.12 -2.07
N VAL A 177 -23.12 -11.29 -1.12
CA VAL A 177 -24.01 -10.48 -0.29
C VAL A 177 -23.62 -9.02 -0.42
N LEU A 178 -24.60 -8.14 -0.25
CA LEU A 178 -24.36 -6.72 -0.12
C LEU A 178 -24.17 -6.42 1.36
N VAL A 179 -23.02 -5.84 1.71
CA VAL A 179 -22.67 -5.47 3.09
C VAL A 179 -22.72 -3.96 3.19
N PHE A 180 -23.49 -3.43 4.15
CA PHE A 180 -23.56 -2.00 4.39
C PHE A 180 -22.64 -1.60 5.54
N LEU A 181 -22.14 -0.38 5.47
CA LEU A 181 -21.29 0.23 6.50
C LEU A 181 -21.86 0.10 7.92
N LYS A 182 -23.18 0.30 8.06
CA LYS A 182 -23.91 0.21 9.34
C LYS A 182 -23.95 -1.20 9.93
N ASP A 183 -23.79 -2.24 9.11
CA ASP A 183 -23.81 -3.63 9.56
C ASP A 183 -22.43 -4.06 10.10
N VAL A 184 -21.39 -3.28 9.79
CA VAL A 184 -19.99 -3.60 10.06
C VAL A 184 -19.44 -2.76 11.21
N PHE A 185 -19.70 -1.44 11.18
CA PHE A 185 -19.18 -0.51 12.20
C PHE A 185 -20.10 -0.41 13.41
N LYS A 186 -19.50 -0.61 14.58
CA LYS A 186 -20.13 -0.52 15.91
C LYS A 186 -19.58 0.68 16.68
N LYS A 187 -20.38 1.20 17.62
CA LYS A 187 -19.98 2.28 18.53
C LYS A 187 -19.41 1.71 19.82
#